data_AF-A0AAJ6XCD1-F1
#
_entry.id   AF-A0AAJ6XCD1-F1
#
_cell.length_a   1.000
_cell.length_b   1.000
_cell.length_c   1.000
_cell.angle_alpha   90.00
_cell.angle_beta   90.00
_cell.angle_gamma   90.00
#
_symmetry.space_group_name_H-M   'P 1'
#
loop_
_entity.id
_entity.type
_entity.pdbx_description
1 polymer ?
#
loop_
_entity_poly.entity_id
_entity_poly.type
_entity_poly.pdbx_seq_one_letter_code
_entity_poly.pdbx_strand_id
1 'polypeptide(L)'
;MAEDLALDLQELRQLGSIAKRPRVVSLISSEISQLEKLSKEHVSDPHATSTPVQTPISSGVKLPSSLAINYVTLGSFSWDQDNDKVKIYISLEGVGREKIESEFQAMSFDVKFHDVQGKNYRCAIPKLNKEIVPEKCLVVVKPKRVIITLFKASKGNWLDLHFKDDKLKPNLDEKRDPMAGIMDLMKNMYDEGDEDMKRTIAKAWTDARSGNAADPLKGYR
;
A
#
# COMPACT_ATOMS: atom_id res chain seq x y z
N MET A 1 -29.84 -17.49 4.94
CA MET A 1 -29.08 -16.29 5.34
C MET A 1 -28.96 -16.18 6.86
N ALA A 2 -30.05 -16.13 7.63
CA ALA A 2 -29.97 -16.10 9.10
C ALA A 2 -29.39 -17.39 9.73
N GLU A 3 -29.67 -18.56 9.15
CA GLU A 3 -29.14 -19.85 9.62
C GLU A 3 -27.63 -19.99 9.38
N ASP A 4 -27.12 -19.46 8.26
CA ASP A 4 -25.70 -19.45 7.90
C ASP A 4 -24.88 -18.59 8.88
N LEU A 5 -25.39 -17.40 9.20
CA LEU A 5 -24.79 -16.51 10.21
C LEU A 5 -24.76 -17.12 11.61
N ALA A 6 -25.74 -17.94 11.97
CA ALA A 6 -25.77 -18.62 13.27
C ALA A 6 -24.70 -19.71 13.36
N LEU A 7 -24.47 -20.44 12.27
CA LEU A 7 -23.39 -21.43 12.16
C LEU A 7 -22.01 -20.77 12.21
N ASP A 8 -21.82 -19.67 11.48
CA ASP A 8 -20.57 -18.89 11.48
C ASP A 8 -20.24 -18.34 12.87
N LEU A 9 -21.25 -17.82 13.60
CA LEU A 9 -21.08 -17.37 14.97
C LEU A 9 -20.66 -18.51 15.91
N GLN A 10 -21.23 -19.69 15.73
CA GLN A 10 -20.88 -20.86 16.51
C GLN A 10 -19.44 -21.31 16.23
N GLU A 11 -19.03 -21.34 14.96
CA GLU A 11 -17.67 -21.73 14.56
C GLU A 11 -16.63 -20.72 15.07
N LEU A 12 -16.87 -19.41 14.94
CA LEU A 12 -15.97 -18.38 15.46
C LEU A 12 -15.76 -18.47 16.98
N ARG A 13 -16.80 -18.82 17.74
CA ARG A 13 -16.66 -19.07 19.19
C ARG A 13 -15.78 -20.29 19.48
N GLN A 14 -15.92 -21.36 18.70
CA GLN A 14 -15.08 -22.54 18.83
C GLN A 14 -13.61 -22.21 18.51
N LEU A 15 -13.35 -21.51 17.41
CA LEU A 15 -12.01 -21.03 17.05
C LEU A 15 -11.39 -20.13 18.12
N GLY A 16 -12.20 -19.24 18.71
CA GLY A 16 -11.79 -18.36 19.80
C GLY A 16 -11.33 -19.12 21.04
N SER A 17 -11.95 -20.27 21.35
CA SER A 17 -11.57 -21.12 22.49
C SER A 17 -10.22 -21.84 22.29
N ILE A 18 -9.82 -22.06 21.03
CA ILE A 18 -8.58 -22.76 20.67
C ILE A 18 -7.41 -21.78 20.49
N ALA A 19 -7.71 -20.52 20.15
CA ALA A 19 -6.71 -19.49 19.88
C ALA A 19 -5.91 -19.08 21.13
N LYS A 20 -4.57 -19.18 21.06
CA LYS A 20 -3.66 -18.85 22.17
C LYS A 20 -2.90 -17.52 22.01
N ARG A 21 -2.88 -16.97 20.78
CA ARG A 21 -2.13 -15.74 20.47
C ARG A 21 -3.00 -14.52 20.73
N PRO A 22 -2.57 -13.52 21.53
CA PRO A 22 -3.40 -12.37 21.91
C PRO A 22 -3.97 -11.58 20.72
N ARG A 23 -3.18 -11.38 19.66
CA ARG A 23 -3.65 -10.72 18.43
C ARG A 23 -4.76 -11.48 17.73
N VAL A 24 -4.67 -12.82 17.72
CA VAL A 24 -5.65 -13.70 17.08
C VAL A 24 -6.93 -13.76 17.90
N VAL A 25 -6.82 -13.85 19.22
CA VAL A 25 -7.97 -13.78 20.14
C VAL A 25 -8.72 -12.45 19.99
N SER A 26 -8.00 -11.33 19.96
CA SER A 26 -8.60 -10.01 19.76
C SER A 26 -9.32 -9.90 18.42
N LEU A 27 -8.72 -10.38 17.33
CA LEU A 27 -9.34 -10.40 16.01
C LEU A 27 -10.64 -11.22 15.99
N ILE A 28 -10.61 -12.46 16.50
CA ILE A 28 -11.78 -13.35 16.53
C ILE A 28 -12.89 -12.75 17.41
N SER A 29 -12.53 -12.18 18.57
CA SER A 29 -13.50 -11.57 19.49
C SER A 29 -14.21 -10.35 18.88
N SER A 30 -13.49 -9.54 18.11
CA SER A 30 -14.05 -8.40 17.37
C SER A 30 -15.04 -8.87 16.30
N GLU A 31 -14.68 -9.91 15.55
CA GLU A 31 -15.54 -10.47 14.50
C GLU A 31 -16.84 -11.05 15.08
N ILE A 32 -16.75 -11.81 16.19
CA ILE A 32 -17.93 -12.33 16.91
C ILE A 32 -18.87 -11.19 17.31
N SER A 33 -18.33 -10.11 17.88
CA SER A 33 -19.14 -8.96 18.32
C SER A 33 -19.84 -8.25 17.16
N GLN A 34 -19.19 -8.18 15.99
CA GLN A 34 -19.79 -7.59 14.79
C GLN A 34 -20.94 -8.44 14.25
N LEU A 35 -20.77 -9.76 14.18
CA LEU A 35 -21.82 -10.67 13.72
C LEU A 35 -23.02 -10.73 14.69
N GLU A 36 -22.77 -10.67 16.00
CA GLU A 36 -23.85 -10.57 17.00
C GLU A 36 -24.68 -9.29 16.82
N LYS A 37 -24.03 -8.16 16.53
CA LYS A 37 -24.72 -6.88 16.29
C LYS A 37 -25.59 -6.94 15.03
N LEU A 38 -25.06 -7.50 13.94
CA LEU A 38 -25.80 -7.68 12.69
C LEU A 38 -26.99 -8.64 12.83
N SER A 39 -26.84 -9.69 13.64
CA SER A 39 -27.93 -10.62 13.96
C SER A 39 -29.05 -9.94 14.77
N LYS A 40 -28.69 -9.06 15.71
CA LYS A 40 -29.65 -8.37 16.59
C LYS A 40 -30.43 -7.26 15.88
N GLU A 41 -29.84 -6.61 14.88
CA GLU A 41 -30.50 -5.63 14.01
C GLU A 41 -31.58 -6.26 13.10
N HIS A 42 -31.51 -7.58 12.84
CA HIS A 42 -32.47 -8.28 11.96
C HIS A 42 -33.70 -8.90 12.70
N VAL A 43 -33.77 -8.78 14.03
CA VAL A 43 -34.86 -9.37 14.85
C VAL A 43 -35.79 -8.31 15.45
N SER A 44 -35.50 -7.02 15.26
CA SER A 44 -36.28 -5.93 15.85
C SER A 44 -37.07 -5.15 14.80
N ASP A 45 -38.27 -5.63 14.46
CA ASP A 45 -39.46 -4.79 14.26
C ASP A 45 -40.71 -5.69 14.21
N PRO A 46 -41.83 -5.34 14.89
CA PRO A 46 -42.67 -4.25 14.38
C PRO A 46 -43.51 -3.40 15.39
N HIS A 47 -43.85 -2.17 14.95
CA HIS A 47 -45.14 -1.44 15.15
C HIS A 47 -45.39 -0.56 16.40
N ALA A 48 -45.47 0.78 16.22
CA ALA A 48 -46.59 1.64 16.69
C ALA A 48 -46.51 3.12 16.22
N THR A 49 -47.44 3.48 15.33
CA THR A 49 -48.18 4.74 15.06
C THR A 49 -47.97 5.98 15.95
N SER A 50 -47.74 7.16 15.34
CA SER A 50 -48.65 8.34 15.40
C SER A 50 -48.12 9.59 14.66
N THR A 51 -48.96 10.14 13.77
CA THR A 51 -48.96 11.53 13.25
C THR A 51 -50.00 12.34 14.04
N PRO A 52 -49.89 13.69 14.24
CA PRO A 52 -50.32 14.64 13.20
C PRO A 52 -49.61 16.03 13.10
N VAL A 53 -49.34 16.44 11.83
CA VAL A 53 -49.64 17.74 11.15
C VAL A 53 -48.97 19.07 11.62
N GLN A 54 -48.18 19.74 10.74
CA GLN A 54 -48.44 21.06 10.08
C GLN A 54 -47.18 21.78 9.46
N THR A 55 -47.14 21.86 8.11
CA THR A 55 -46.77 23.01 7.22
C THR A 55 -45.31 23.58 7.16
N PRO A 56 -44.88 24.31 6.10
CA PRO A 56 -44.02 23.74 5.06
C PRO A 56 -42.74 24.58 4.74
N ILE A 57 -41.99 24.14 3.72
CA ILE A 57 -40.99 24.86 2.92
C ILE A 57 -39.70 25.33 3.63
N SER A 58 -38.59 24.65 3.38
CA SER A 58 -37.47 25.27 2.64
C SER A 58 -36.44 24.22 2.22
N SER A 59 -36.11 24.29 0.94
CA SER A 59 -35.03 23.65 0.20
C SER A 59 -33.85 23.15 1.04
N GLY A 60 -33.70 21.83 1.06
CA GLY A 60 -32.48 21.16 1.44
C GLY A 60 -32.47 19.81 0.75
N VAL A 61 -31.87 19.74 -0.43
CA VAL A 61 -31.49 18.47 -1.07
C VAL A 61 -30.48 17.80 -0.13
N LYS A 62 -30.98 17.02 0.82
CA LYS A 62 -30.17 16.06 1.56
C LYS A 62 -29.92 14.92 0.59
N LEU A 63 -28.69 14.86 0.08
CA LEU A 63 -28.14 13.65 -0.52
C LEU A 63 -28.49 12.46 0.38
N PRO A 64 -28.89 11.32 -0.19
CA PRO A 64 -29.10 10.11 0.59
C PRO A 64 -27.82 9.83 1.37
N SER A 65 -27.98 9.71 2.69
CA SER A 65 -26.95 9.26 3.61
C SER A 65 -26.26 8.05 2.99
N SER A 66 -25.02 8.24 2.53
CA SER A 66 -24.21 7.15 2.04
C SER A 66 -23.97 6.24 3.24
N LEU A 67 -24.67 5.09 3.26
CA LEU A 67 -24.27 3.93 4.05
C LEU A 67 -22.74 3.86 3.95
N ALA A 68 -22.04 3.92 5.08
CA ALA A 68 -20.58 3.91 5.09
C ALA A 68 -20.12 2.59 4.45
N ILE A 69 -19.79 2.63 3.16
CA ILE A 69 -19.35 1.46 2.40
C ILE A 69 -17.97 1.11 2.95
N ASN A 70 -17.92 0.06 3.78
CA ASN A 70 -16.66 -0.48 4.28
C ASN A 70 -15.96 -1.20 3.13
N TYR A 71 -14.73 -0.75 2.81
CA TYR A 71 -13.86 -1.41 1.84
C TYR A 71 -12.75 -2.15 2.56
N VAL A 72 -12.61 -3.43 2.23
CA VAL A 72 -11.47 -4.25 2.63
C VAL A 72 -10.32 -3.96 1.66
N THR A 73 -9.16 -3.59 2.19
CA THR A 73 -7.94 -3.48 1.38
C THR A 73 -7.51 -4.86 0.93
N LEU A 74 -7.19 -5.01 -0.35
CA LEU A 74 -6.81 -6.29 -0.90
C LEU A 74 -5.46 -6.74 -0.32
N GLY A 75 -5.46 -7.82 0.48
CA GLY A 75 -4.30 -8.24 1.28
C GLY A 75 -3.10 -8.78 0.48
N SER A 76 -3.31 -9.18 -0.78
CA SER A 76 -2.22 -9.55 -1.68
C SER A 76 -2.62 -9.38 -3.15
N PHE A 77 -1.71 -8.84 -3.94
CA PHE A 77 -1.81 -8.80 -5.41
C PHE A 77 -0.43 -9.12 -6.00
N SER A 78 -0.41 -9.54 -7.26
CA SER A 78 0.83 -9.74 -8.02
C SER A 78 0.85 -8.77 -9.18
N TRP A 79 2.03 -8.40 -9.67
CA TRP A 79 2.13 -7.55 -10.85
C TRP A 79 3.30 -7.97 -11.73
N ASP A 80 3.13 -7.73 -13.04
CA ASP A 80 4.18 -7.85 -14.04
C ASP A 80 4.20 -6.60 -14.91
N GLN A 81 5.20 -6.52 -15.79
CA GLN A 81 5.28 -5.43 -16.75
C GLN A 81 5.93 -5.88 -18.05
N ASP A 82 5.51 -5.21 -19.11
CA ASP A 82 6.16 -5.19 -20.41
C ASP A 82 6.84 -3.83 -20.61
N ASN A 83 7.41 -3.56 -21.79
CA ASN A 83 8.05 -2.27 -22.07
C ASN A 83 7.07 -1.07 -21.97
N ASP A 84 5.80 -1.29 -22.33
CA ASP A 84 4.78 -0.24 -22.42
C ASP A 84 3.66 -0.35 -21.37
N LYS A 85 3.57 -1.48 -20.64
CA LYS A 85 2.41 -1.80 -19.80
C LYS A 85 2.83 -2.35 -18.45
N VAL A 86 2.02 -2.11 -17.42
CA VAL A 86 2.08 -2.75 -16.12
C VAL A 86 0.76 -3.49 -15.91
N LYS A 87 0.80 -4.75 -15.50
CA LYS A 87 -0.39 -5.57 -15.25
C LYS A 87 -0.43 -5.95 -13.79
N ILE A 88 -1.52 -5.64 -13.12
CA ILE A 88 -1.76 -5.98 -11.71
C ILE A 88 -2.84 -7.05 -11.67
N TYR A 89 -2.54 -8.18 -11.04
CA TYR A 89 -3.41 -9.33 -10.87
C TYR A 89 -3.96 -9.39 -9.46
N ILE A 90 -5.28 -9.42 -9.39
CA ILE A 90 -6.05 -9.45 -8.16
C ILE A 90 -6.83 -10.76 -8.17
N SER A 91 -6.53 -11.65 -7.24
CA SER A 91 -7.25 -12.92 -7.08
C SER A 91 -8.60 -12.64 -6.40
N LEU A 92 -9.62 -12.41 -7.22
CA LEU A 92 -10.96 -12.08 -6.80
C LEU A 92 -11.97 -12.76 -7.73
N GLU A 93 -12.87 -13.56 -7.14
CA GLU A 93 -13.85 -14.38 -7.84
C GLU A 93 -15.27 -13.82 -7.66
N GLY A 94 -16.11 -13.97 -8.68
CA GLY A 94 -17.50 -13.49 -8.62
C GLY A 94 -17.67 -11.98 -8.81
N VAL A 95 -16.67 -11.29 -9.35
CA VAL A 95 -16.77 -9.85 -9.62
C VAL A 95 -17.70 -9.59 -10.80
N GLY A 96 -18.80 -8.87 -10.57
CA GLY A 96 -19.67 -8.35 -11.63
C GLY A 96 -19.06 -7.11 -12.29
N ARG A 97 -19.01 -7.05 -13.62
CA ARG A 97 -18.41 -5.91 -14.35
C ARG A 97 -19.12 -4.57 -14.08
N GLU A 98 -20.41 -4.62 -13.74
CA GLU A 98 -21.25 -3.46 -13.42
C GLU A 98 -20.99 -2.89 -12.02
N LYS A 99 -20.33 -3.65 -11.15
CA LYS A 99 -20.05 -3.27 -9.75
C LYS A 99 -18.59 -2.84 -9.55
N ILE A 100 -17.99 -2.29 -10.60
CA ILE A 100 -16.59 -1.86 -10.61
C ILE A 100 -16.56 -0.36 -10.89
N GLU A 101 -15.93 0.37 -9.98
CA GLU A 101 -15.59 1.78 -10.17
C GLU A 101 -14.08 1.87 -10.34
N SER A 102 -13.61 2.52 -11.41
CA SER A 102 -12.18 2.67 -11.68
C SER A 102 -11.86 4.12 -11.99
N GLU A 103 -10.92 4.69 -11.24
CA GLU A 103 -10.37 6.02 -11.44
C GLU A 103 -8.88 5.91 -11.71
N PHE A 104 -8.44 6.45 -12.85
CA PHE A 104 -7.03 6.48 -13.23
C PHE A 104 -6.56 7.94 -13.31
N GLN A 105 -5.41 8.22 -12.71
CA GLN A 105 -4.74 9.51 -12.74
C GLN A 105 -3.33 9.33 -13.30
N ALA A 106 -2.64 10.43 -13.62
CA ALA A 106 -1.30 10.35 -14.22
C ALA A 106 -0.30 9.58 -13.34
N MET A 107 -0.40 9.67 -12.00
CA MET A 107 0.52 9.01 -11.06
C MET A 107 -0.18 8.14 -10.01
N SER A 108 -1.48 7.86 -10.15
CA SER A 108 -2.23 7.06 -9.18
C SER A 108 -3.38 6.34 -9.85
N PHE A 109 -3.92 5.33 -9.16
CA PHE A 109 -5.18 4.72 -9.56
C PHE A 109 -5.95 4.27 -8.33
N ASP A 110 -7.26 4.17 -8.49
CA ASP A 110 -8.20 3.66 -7.50
C ASP A 110 -9.23 2.77 -8.19
N VAL A 111 -9.28 1.50 -7.83
CA VAL A 111 -10.29 0.57 -8.34
C VAL A 111 -11.04 -0.03 -7.16
N LYS A 112 -12.36 0.17 -7.15
CA LYS A 112 -13.29 -0.33 -6.15
C LYS A 112 -14.15 -1.43 -6.77
N PHE A 113 -14.31 -2.50 -6.01
CA PHE A 113 -15.15 -3.64 -6.33
C PHE A 113 -16.26 -3.70 -5.29
N HIS A 114 -17.50 -3.58 -5.71
CA HIS A 114 -18.65 -3.59 -4.82
C HIS A 114 -19.34 -4.95 -4.81
N ASP A 115 -19.85 -5.34 -3.64
CA ASP A 115 -20.67 -6.54 -3.45
C ASP A 115 -20.06 -7.80 -4.09
N VAL A 116 -18.78 -8.04 -3.77
CA VAL A 116 -18.08 -9.26 -4.12
C VAL A 116 -18.14 -10.19 -2.92
N GLN A 117 -18.93 -11.26 -3.02
CA GLN A 117 -19.16 -12.21 -1.92
C GLN A 117 -19.62 -11.50 -0.62
N GLY A 118 -20.49 -10.48 -0.75
CA GLY A 118 -20.99 -9.70 0.39
C GLY A 118 -19.99 -8.71 0.99
N LYS A 119 -18.81 -8.51 0.37
CA LYS A 119 -17.78 -7.55 0.80
C LYS A 119 -17.44 -6.58 -0.32
N ASN A 120 -17.01 -5.37 0.05
CA ASN A 120 -16.44 -4.43 -0.91
C ASN A 120 -14.92 -4.46 -0.80
N TYR A 121 -14.23 -4.42 -1.93
CA TYR A 121 -12.77 -4.41 -1.99
C TYR A 121 -12.30 -3.13 -2.67
N ARG A 122 -11.15 -2.62 -2.24
CA ARG A 122 -10.50 -1.47 -2.89
C ARG A 122 -9.02 -1.78 -3.14
N CYS A 123 -8.59 -1.52 -4.36
CA CYS A 123 -7.20 -1.57 -4.78
C CYS A 123 -6.80 -0.17 -5.26
N ALA A 124 -6.00 0.53 -4.47
CA ALA A 124 -5.59 1.89 -4.77
C ALA A 124 -4.10 2.06 -4.51
N ILE A 125 -3.41 2.75 -5.41
CA ILE A 125 -2.02 3.16 -5.24
C ILE A 125 -1.96 4.68 -5.37
N PRO A 126 -1.70 5.40 -4.26
CA PRO A 126 -1.75 6.87 -4.24
C PRO A 126 -0.59 7.52 -4.99
N LYS A 127 0.54 6.81 -5.13
CA LYS A 127 1.71 7.28 -5.88
C LYS A 127 2.44 6.12 -6.55
N LEU A 128 2.28 6.03 -7.86
CA LEU A 128 2.96 5.10 -8.75
C LEU A 128 4.43 5.51 -8.94
N ASN A 129 5.27 4.54 -9.29
CA ASN A 129 6.69 4.77 -9.57
C ASN A 129 6.92 5.80 -10.69
N LYS A 130 6.16 5.68 -11.79
CA LYS A 130 6.19 6.61 -12.92
C LYS A 130 4.78 6.92 -13.41
N GLU A 131 4.70 7.88 -14.33
CA GLU A 131 3.46 8.29 -14.96
C GLU A 131 2.86 7.22 -15.88
N ILE A 132 1.53 7.20 -15.91
CA ILE A 132 0.69 6.35 -16.77
C ILE A 132 -0.17 7.23 -17.69
N VAL A 133 -0.75 6.62 -18.72
CA VAL A 133 -1.73 7.24 -19.62
C VAL A 133 -3.13 6.79 -19.18
N PRO A 134 -3.87 7.59 -18.39
CA PRO A 134 -5.13 7.16 -17.77
C PRO A 134 -6.16 6.65 -18.77
N GLU A 135 -6.28 7.33 -19.91
CA GLU A 135 -7.23 7.03 -20.99
C GLU A 135 -7.04 5.64 -21.62
N LYS A 136 -5.82 5.09 -21.55
CA LYS A 136 -5.51 3.76 -22.09
C LYS A 136 -5.64 2.66 -21.05
N CYS A 137 -5.70 3.02 -19.76
CA CYS A 137 -5.77 2.06 -18.68
C CYS A 137 -7.12 1.32 -18.69
N LEU A 138 -7.11 0.06 -18.28
CA LEU A 138 -8.29 -0.80 -18.37
C LEU A 138 -8.34 -1.82 -17.24
N VAL A 139 -9.55 -2.21 -16.87
CA VAL A 139 -9.82 -3.28 -15.89
C VAL A 139 -10.49 -4.45 -16.60
N VAL A 140 -9.84 -5.61 -16.62
CA VAL A 140 -10.39 -6.84 -17.20
C VAL A 140 -10.78 -7.79 -16.08
N VAL A 141 -12.05 -8.15 -16.04
CA VAL A 141 -12.56 -9.17 -15.13
C VAL A 141 -12.50 -10.54 -15.80
N LYS A 142 -11.83 -11.49 -15.13
CA LYS A 142 -11.86 -12.93 -15.45
C LYS A 142 -12.58 -13.67 -14.31
N PRO A 143 -13.06 -14.91 -14.53
CA PRO A 143 -13.86 -15.63 -13.53
C PRO A 143 -13.23 -15.71 -12.13
N LYS A 144 -11.91 -15.95 -12.06
CA LYS A 144 -11.16 -16.13 -10.81
C LYS A 144 -10.23 -14.97 -10.46
N ARG A 145 -10.12 -13.95 -11.32
CA ARG A 145 -9.17 -12.85 -11.14
C ARG A 145 -9.57 -11.60 -11.89
N VAL A 146 -9.20 -10.44 -11.34
CA VAL A 146 -9.23 -9.16 -12.03
C VAL A 146 -7.82 -8.79 -12.47
N ILE A 147 -7.70 -8.20 -13.66
CA ILE A 147 -6.45 -7.70 -14.22
C ILE A 147 -6.61 -6.21 -14.47
N ILE A 148 -5.86 -5.39 -13.72
CA ILE A 148 -5.75 -3.95 -13.98
C ILE A 148 -4.54 -3.75 -14.88
N THR A 149 -4.73 -3.22 -16.08
CA THR A 149 -3.64 -2.90 -17.01
C THR A 149 -3.44 -1.40 -17.04
N LEU A 150 -2.26 -0.95 -16.60
CA LEU A 150 -1.81 0.42 -16.67
C LEU A 150 -0.91 0.60 -17.88
N PHE A 151 -1.14 1.64 -18.69
CA PHE A 151 -0.28 1.98 -19.81
C PHE A 151 0.73 3.02 -19.36
N LYS A 152 2.02 2.74 -19.55
CA LYS A 152 3.10 3.64 -19.14
C LYS A 152 3.10 4.88 -20.05
N ALA A 153 3.33 6.06 -19.47
CA ALA A 153 3.51 7.29 -20.24
C ALA A 153 4.86 7.30 -20.96
N SER A 154 5.88 6.69 -20.37
CA SER A 154 7.22 6.53 -20.95
C SER A 154 7.64 5.06 -20.92
N LYS A 155 8.28 4.61 -22.00
CA LYS A 155 8.78 3.23 -22.14
C LYS A 155 9.89 2.98 -21.13
N GLY A 156 9.96 1.76 -20.61
CA GLY A 156 11.03 1.32 -19.72
C GLY A 156 10.54 0.50 -18.55
N ASN A 157 11.48 0.07 -17.72
CA ASN A 157 11.21 -0.85 -16.61
C ASN A 157 10.96 -0.08 -15.30
N TRP A 158 9.93 -0.50 -14.55
CA TRP A 158 9.62 -0.02 -13.21
C TRP A 158 10.29 -0.94 -12.20
N LEU A 159 11.09 -0.41 -11.28
CA LEU A 159 11.74 -1.23 -10.25
C LEU A 159 10.77 -1.66 -9.16
N ASP A 160 9.72 -0.88 -8.97
CA ASP A 160 8.66 -1.07 -7.99
C ASP A 160 7.36 -0.50 -8.54
N LEU A 161 6.22 -0.90 -8.00
CA LEU A 161 4.92 -0.33 -8.38
C LEU A 161 4.67 0.98 -7.62
N HIS A 162 5.09 1.03 -6.37
CA HIS A 162 4.99 2.22 -5.53
C HIS A 162 6.19 3.14 -5.77
N PHE A 163 5.96 4.44 -5.68
CA PHE A 163 7.05 5.39 -5.62
C PHE A 163 7.86 5.17 -4.32
N LYS A 164 9.12 4.78 -4.47
CA LYS A 164 10.09 4.72 -3.38
C LYS A 164 11.03 5.91 -3.53
N ASP A 165 10.96 6.81 -2.56
CA ASP A 165 11.90 7.92 -2.46
C ASP A 165 13.28 7.32 -2.17
N ASP A 166 14.20 7.45 -3.11
CA ASP A 166 15.55 6.91 -3.04
C ASP A 166 16.37 7.79 -2.08
N LYS A 167 16.01 7.78 -0.79
CA LYS A 167 16.67 8.57 0.27
C LYS A 167 18.14 8.20 0.51
N LEU A 168 18.68 7.24 -0.24
CA LEU A 168 20.03 6.73 -0.14
C LEU A 168 20.87 6.94 -1.41
N LYS A 169 20.42 7.78 -2.36
CA LYS A 169 21.34 8.27 -3.39
C LYS A 169 22.14 9.44 -2.81
N PRO A 170 23.43 9.27 -2.43
CA PRO A 170 24.31 10.43 -2.38
C PRO A 170 24.21 11.07 -3.77
N ASN A 171 24.01 12.39 -3.80
CA ASN A 171 24.01 13.16 -5.05
C ASN A 171 25.39 12.99 -5.70
N LEU A 172 25.54 11.96 -6.54
CA LEU A 172 26.56 11.92 -7.56
C LEU A 172 26.09 12.88 -8.65
N ASP A 173 26.25 14.18 -8.35
CA ASP A 173 26.32 15.20 -9.38
C ASP A 173 27.37 14.72 -10.39
N GLU A 174 26.96 14.32 -11.60
CA GLU A 174 27.84 13.92 -12.71
C GLU A 174 28.80 15.05 -13.16
N LYS A 175 28.77 16.20 -12.49
CA LYS A 175 29.67 17.34 -12.69
C LYS A 175 30.71 17.51 -11.59
N ARG A 176 30.69 16.74 -10.50
CA ARG A 176 31.73 16.80 -9.48
C ARG A 176 32.79 15.78 -9.81
N ASP A 177 34.00 16.29 -10.02
CA ASP A 177 35.20 15.49 -10.28
C ASP A 177 35.23 14.29 -9.33
N PRO A 178 35.47 13.05 -9.82
CA PRO A 178 35.56 11.86 -8.96
C PRO A 178 36.54 12.03 -7.79
N MET A 179 37.54 12.91 -7.95
CA MET A 179 38.48 13.30 -6.89
C MET A 179 37.86 14.16 -5.78
N ALA A 180 36.87 15.00 -6.11
CA ALA A 180 36.13 15.81 -5.15
C ALA A 180 35.11 14.99 -4.35
N GLY A 181 34.47 13.99 -4.97
CA GLY A 181 33.54 13.08 -4.29
C GLY A 181 34.21 12.25 -3.19
N ILE A 182 35.47 11.85 -3.42
CA ILE A 182 36.26 11.12 -2.42
C ILE A 182 36.66 12.03 -1.24
N MET A 183 36.99 13.30 -1.51
CA MET A 183 37.36 14.26 -0.47
C MET A 183 36.17 14.62 0.43
N ASP A 184 34.97 14.75 -0.14
CA ASP A 184 33.73 15.01 0.60
C ASP A 184 33.31 13.81 1.47
N LEU A 185 33.48 12.59 0.94
CA LEU A 185 33.26 11.35 1.68
C LEU A 185 34.23 11.19 2.87
N MET A 186 35.52 11.51 2.68
CA MET A 186 36.52 11.48 3.75
C MET A 186 36.28 12.56 4.81
N LYS A 187 35.75 13.73 4.40
CA LYS A 187 35.41 14.82 5.31
C LYS A 187 34.22 14.47 6.20
N ASN A 188 33.17 13.89 5.64
CA ASN A 188 32.04 13.39 6.45
C ASN A 188 32.48 12.30 7.45
N MET A 189 33.40 11.40 7.08
CA MET A 189 33.95 10.42 8.02
C MET A 189 34.82 11.06 9.13
N TYR A 190 35.50 12.17 8.86
CA TYR A 190 36.26 12.92 9.86
C TYR A 190 35.35 13.68 10.82
N ASP A 191 34.23 14.22 10.34
CA ASP A 191 33.31 14.98 11.18
C ASP A 191 32.45 14.06 12.07
N GLU A 192 32.07 12.87 11.58
CA GLU A 192 31.23 11.91 12.30
C GLU A 192 32.00 10.85 13.11
N GLY A 193 33.29 10.62 12.83
CA GLY A 193 34.08 9.54 13.45
C GLY A 193 34.74 9.90 14.79
N ASP A 194 34.99 8.90 15.65
CA ASP A 194 35.77 9.02 16.89
C ASP A 194 37.21 9.53 16.63
N GLU A 195 37.83 10.16 17.64
CA GLU A 195 39.14 10.84 17.55
C GLU A 195 40.28 9.97 16.97
N ASP A 196 40.26 8.65 17.18
CA ASP A 196 41.26 7.72 16.62
C ASP A 196 41.13 7.55 15.09
N MET A 197 39.90 7.61 14.57
CA MET A 197 39.63 7.54 13.12
C MET A 197 40.04 8.84 12.43
N LYS A 198 39.76 9.98 13.09
CA LYS A 198 40.20 11.32 12.65
C LYS A 198 41.72 11.40 12.51
N ARG A 199 42.46 10.89 13.51
CA ARG A 199 43.92 10.83 13.47
C ARG A 199 44.43 9.99 12.30
N THR A 200 43.79 8.85 12.05
CA THR A 200 44.20 7.92 10.99
C THR A 200 43.98 8.52 9.60
N ILE A 201 42.83 9.17 9.38
CA ILE A 201 42.52 9.85 8.11
C ILE A 201 43.45 11.05 7.89
N ALA A 202 43.69 11.87 8.93
CA ALA A 202 44.62 13.00 8.86
C ALA A 202 46.06 12.55 8.54
N LYS A 203 46.49 11.43 9.12
CA LYS A 203 47.79 10.81 8.83
C LYS A 203 47.88 10.34 7.39
N ALA A 204 46.87 9.61 6.90
CA ALA A 204 46.81 9.14 5.52
C ALA A 204 46.81 10.29 4.49
N TRP A 205 46.13 11.40 4.79
CA TRP A 205 46.11 12.58 3.91
C TRP A 205 47.47 13.30 3.87
N THR A 206 48.17 13.35 5.00
CA THR A 206 49.52 13.92 5.10
C THR A 206 50.56 13.05 4.38
N ASP A 207 50.46 11.73 4.52
CA ASP A 207 51.36 10.76 3.86
C ASP A 207 51.15 10.74 2.33
N ALA A 208 49.89 10.82 1.87
CA ALA A 208 49.57 10.91 0.45
C ALA A 208 50.07 12.22 -0.20
N ARG A 209 50.04 13.34 0.54
CA ARG A 209 50.50 14.65 0.02
C ARG A 209 52.03 14.81 0.03
N SER A 210 52.70 14.13 0.96
CA SER A 210 54.17 14.15 1.08
C SER A 210 54.87 13.14 0.15
N GLY A 211 54.12 12.34 -0.61
CA GLY A 211 54.66 11.37 -1.57
C GLY A 211 55.32 10.15 -0.91
N ASN A 212 55.24 10.02 0.42
CA ASN A 212 55.76 8.89 1.17
C ASN A 212 54.67 7.82 1.28
N ALA A 213 54.36 7.16 0.16
CA ALA A 213 53.60 5.92 0.20
C ALA A 213 54.48 4.83 0.84
N ALA A 214 54.41 4.70 2.17
CA ALA A 214 54.96 3.54 2.85
C ALA A 214 54.18 2.29 2.39
N ASP A 215 54.83 1.48 1.56
CA ASP A 215 54.31 0.20 1.07
C ASP A 215 54.01 -0.73 2.26
N PRO A 216 52.73 -1.07 2.52
CA PRO A 216 52.37 -1.92 3.65
C PRO A 216 52.75 -3.40 3.45
N LEU A 217 53.35 -3.79 2.31
CA LEU A 217 53.75 -5.17 2.02
C LEU A 217 55.23 -5.50 2.29
N LYS A 218 56.04 -4.56 2.81
CA LYS A 218 57.47 -4.81 3.08
C LYS A 218 57.75 -5.67 4.34
N GLY A 219 56.72 -6.16 5.02
CA GLY A 219 56.83 -6.98 6.24
C GLY A 219 56.74 -8.50 6.03
N TYR A 220 56.48 -8.98 4.81
CA TYR A 220 56.41 -10.40 4.51
C TYR A 220 57.47 -10.78 3.48
N ARG A 221 58.72 -10.94 3.92
CA ARG A 221 59.73 -11.72 3.20
C ARG A 221 60.63 -12.46 4.18
#